data_AF-A0A5P9EWR7-F1
#
_entry.id   AF-A0A5P9EWR7-F1
#
_cell.length_a   1.000
_cell.length_b   1.000
_cell.length_c   1.000
_cell.angle_alpha   90.00
_cell.angle_beta   90.00
_cell.angle_gamma   90.00
#
_symmetry.space_group_name_H-M   'P 1'
#
loop_
_entity.id
_entity.type
_entity.pdbx_description
1 polymer ?
#
loop_
_entity_poly.entity_id
_entity_poly.type
_entity_poly.pdbx_seq_one_letter_code
_entity_poly.pdbx_strand_id
1 'polypeptide(L)'
;MKNCPGCNEKPIALIGWCSGFNSIQCICKSCGAVLSANLVTWGVLIAIVVAMCAVAYVSLIHFDVHFKQDRWLLMGLISIPVLIGSLLGYLVGGYKVKGRSLQ
;
A
#
# COMPACT_ATOMS: atom_id res chain seq x y z
N MET A 1 -3.73 -11.39 -0.29
CA MET A 1 -4.69 -10.54 -1.02
C MET A 1 -5.96 -11.30 -1.11
N LYS A 2 -7.04 -10.78 -0.56
CA LYS A 2 -8.34 -11.44 -0.70
C LYS A 2 -8.79 -11.41 -2.16
N ASN A 3 -9.41 -12.51 -2.60
CA ASN A 3 -9.98 -12.61 -3.93
C ASN A 3 -11.06 -11.55 -4.16
N CYS A 4 -11.29 -11.21 -5.42
CA CYS A 4 -12.34 -10.29 -5.82
C CYS A 4 -13.70 -10.79 -5.31
N PRO A 5 -14.50 -9.96 -4.60
CA PRO A 5 -15.80 -10.40 -4.10
C PRO A 5 -16.81 -10.72 -5.22
N GLY A 6 -16.59 -10.19 -6.43
CA GLY A 6 -17.51 -10.35 -7.56
C GLY A 6 -17.29 -11.63 -8.38
N CYS A 7 -16.04 -12.09 -8.53
CA CYS A 7 -15.71 -13.26 -9.36
C CYS A 7 -14.79 -14.28 -8.67
N ASN A 8 -14.40 -14.03 -7.41
CA ASN A 8 -13.48 -14.86 -6.63
C ASN A 8 -12.10 -15.10 -7.27
N GLU A 9 -11.72 -14.32 -8.29
CA GLU A 9 -10.36 -14.33 -8.85
C GLU A 9 -9.46 -13.27 -8.22
N LYS A 10 -8.14 -13.43 -8.38
CA LYS A 10 -7.17 -12.42 -7.92
C LYS A 10 -7.33 -11.14 -8.75
N PRO A 11 -7.68 -9.99 -8.14
CA PRO A 11 -7.98 -8.79 -8.91
C PRO A 11 -6.72 -8.17 -9.51
N ILE A 12 -5.61 -8.14 -8.75
CA ILE A 12 -4.32 -7.59 -9.17
C ILE A 12 -3.14 -8.38 -8.60
N ALA A 13 -2.03 -8.41 -9.35
CA ALA A 13 -0.76 -8.95 -8.89
C ALA A 13 -0.08 -8.01 -7.87
N LEU A 14 0.85 -8.53 -7.07
CA LEU A 14 1.59 -7.78 -6.05
C LEU A 14 2.26 -6.52 -6.63
N ILE A 15 2.95 -6.66 -7.76
CA ILE A 15 3.62 -5.53 -8.43
C ILE A 15 2.60 -4.44 -8.82
N GLY A 16 1.44 -4.86 -9.32
CA GLY A 16 0.34 -3.96 -9.63
C GLY A 16 -0.23 -3.29 -8.40
N TRP A 17 -0.29 -3.97 -7.26
CA TRP A 17 -0.77 -3.44 -5.98
C TRP A 17 0.18 -2.39 -5.41
N CYS A 18 1.50 -2.61 -5.50
CA CYS A 18 2.52 -1.67 -5.04
C CYS A 18 2.53 -0.34 -5.84
N SER A 19 1.91 -0.31 -7.01
CA SER A 19 1.61 0.95 -7.70
C SER A 19 0.53 1.68 -6.88
N GLY A 20 0.94 2.56 -5.96
CA GLY A 20 0.13 3.09 -4.85
C GLY A 20 -1.36 3.36 -5.12
N PHE A 21 -1.72 3.94 -6.27
CA PHE A 21 -3.14 4.14 -6.63
C PHE A 21 -3.97 2.86 -6.68
N ASN A 22 -3.39 1.76 -7.21
CA ASN A 22 -4.04 0.47 -7.29
C ASN A 22 -4.30 -0.14 -5.91
N SER A 23 -3.47 0.17 -4.89
CA SER A 23 -3.71 -0.28 -3.51
C SER A 23 -4.99 0.33 -2.92
N ILE A 24 -5.40 1.51 -3.39
CA ILE A 24 -6.59 2.24 -2.93
C ILE A 24 -7.81 1.89 -3.78
N GLN A 25 -7.66 1.86 -5.10
CA GLN A 25 -8.73 1.56 -6.04
C GLN A 25 -8.17 0.85 -7.25
N CYS A 26 -8.77 -0.28 -7.64
CA CYS A 26 -8.40 -1.00 -8.85
C CYS A 26 -9.63 -1.53 -9.57
N ILE A 27 -9.45 -1.94 -10.82
CA ILE A 27 -10.47 -2.65 -11.59
C ILE A 27 -10.04 -4.12 -11.65
N CYS A 28 -10.95 -5.03 -11.29
CA CYS A 28 -10.68 -6.46 -11.40
C CYS A 28 -10.51 -6.84 -12.88
N LYS A 29 -9.35 -7.41 -13.25
CA LYS A 29 -9.07 -7.78 -14.64
C LYS A 29 -9.99 -8.87 -15.19
N SER A 30 -10.52 -9.73 -14.33
CA SER A 30 -11.35 -10.86 -14.74
C SER A 30 -12.82 -10.50 -14.95
N CYS A 31 -13.38 -9.61 -14.12
CA CYS A 31 -14.82 -9.30 -14.15
C CYS A 31 -15.17 -7.81 -14.35
N GLY A 32 -14.16 -6.93 -14.49
CA GLY A 32 -14.38 -5.49 -14.67
C GLY A 32 -14.98 -4.77 -13.46
N ALA A 33 -15.11 -5.43 -12.30
CA ALA A 33 -15.64 -4.80 -11.10
C ALA A 33 -14.69 -3.70 -10.59
N VAL A 34 -15.24 -2.54 -10.24
CA VAL A 34 -14.50 -1.45 -9.60
C VAL A 34 -14.38 -1.76 -8.12
N LEU A 35 -13.15 -1.98 -7.69
CA LEU A 35 -12.77 -2.39 -6.35
C LEU A 35 -12.12 -1.22 -5.61
N SER A 36 -12.53 -1.00 -4.36
CA SER A 36 -11.97 0.02 -3.48
C SER A 36 -11.45 -0.61 -2.19
N ALA A 37 -10.38 -0.05 -1.62
CA ALA A 37 -9.75 -0.55 -0.41
C ALA A 37 -10.79 -0.74 0.71
N ASN A 38 -10.75 -1.91 1.36
CA ASN A 38 -11.55 -2.16 2.54
C ASN A 38 -10.92 -1.49 3.78
N LEU A 39 -11.61 -1.56 4.91
CA LEU A 39 -11.15 -0.94 6.16
C LEU A 39 -9.77 -1.48 6.61
N VAL A 40 -9.52 -2.77 6.39
CA VAL A 40 -8.23 -3.41 6.73
C VAL A 40 -7.09 -2.84 5.89
N THR A 41 -7.28 -2.75 4.57
CA THR A 41 -6.30 -2.15 3.65
C THR A 41 -6.03 -0.69 4.00
N TRP A 42 -7.07 0.09 4.30
CA TRP A 42 -6.90 1.46 4.80
C TRP A 42 -6.09 1.51 6.11
N GLY A 43 -6.39 0.62 7.06
CA GLY A 43 -5.63 0.51 8.30
C GLY A 43 -4.15 0.22 8.06
N VAL A 44 -3.83 -0.69 7.13
CA VAL A 44 -2.42 -0.98 6.78
C VAL A 44 -1.76 0.21 6.10
N LEU A 45 -2.43 0.88 5.16
CA LEU A 45 -1.89 2.08 4.51
C LEU A 45 -1.58 3.19 5.52
N ILE A 46 -2.49 3.44 6.46
CA ILE A 46 -2.26 4.41 7.55
C ILE A 46 -1.08 3.98 8.41
N ALA A 47 -1.00 2.70 8.80
CA ALA A 47 0.11 2.19 9.60
C ALA A 47 1.47 2.36 8.91
N ILE A 48 1.54 2.17 7.59
CA ILE A 48 2.75 2.44 6.79
C ILE A 48 3.14 3.91 6.89
N VAL A 49 2.19 4.82 6.68
CA VAL A 49 2.46 6.27 6.74
C VAL A 49 2.93 6.68 8.13
N VAL A 50 2.30 6.16 9.19
CA VAL A 50 2.74 6.44 10.57
C VAL A 50 4.15 5.90 10.81
N ALA A 51 4.46 4.68 10.36
CA ALA A 51 5.81 4.12 10.49
C ALA A 51 6.85 4.93 9.72
N MET A 52 6.53 5.41 8.51
CA MET A 52 7.42 6.30 7.74
C MET A 52 7.69 7.61 8.49
N CYS A 53 6.65 8.23 9.05
CA CYS A 53 6.79 9.44 9.85
C CYS A 53 7.62 9.20 11.12
N ALA A 54 7.43 8.07 11.80
CA ALA A 54 8.21 7.70 12.97
C ALA A 54 9.69 7.50 12.63
N VAL A 55 9.99 6.79 11.55
CA VAL A 55 11.37 6.60 11.07
C VAL A 55 12.00 7.94 10.69
N ALA A 56 11.28 8.81 9.99
CA ALA A 56 11.76 10.14 9.65
C ALA A 56 12.04 10.98 10.90
N TYR A 57 11.11 11.01 11.86
CA TYR A 57 11.26 11.74 13.12
C TYR A 57 12.48 11.27 13.94
N VAL A 58 12.61 9.95 14.12
CA VAL A 58 13.75 9.36 14.85
C VAL A 58 15.07 9.63 14.13
N SER A 59 15.09 9.53 12.80
CA SER A 59 16.31 9.79 12.01
C SER A 59 16.78 11.24 12.14
N LEU A 60 15.84 12.20 12.16
CA LEU A 60 16.16 13.62 12.27
C LEU A 60 16.58 14.03 13.69
N ILE A 61 15.94 13.49 14.72
CA ILE A 61 16.14 13.96 16.10
C ILE A 61 17.20 13.15 16.84
N HIS A 62 17.29 11.85 16.62
CA HIS A 62 18.20 10.98 17.37
C HIS A 62 19.49 10.66 16.63
N PHE A 63 19.48 10.68 15.29
CA PHE A 63 20.64 10.32 14.47
C PHE A 63 21.31 11.53 13.79
N ASP A 64 20.81 12.76 14.04
CA ASP A 64 21.30 14.02 13.44
C ASP A 64 21.46 13.95 11.90
N VAL A 65 20.60 13.15 11.25
CA VAL A 65 20.68 12.89 9.82
C VAL A 65 20.29 14.16 9.07
N HIS A 66 21.24 14.78 8.36
CA HIS A 66 20.97 15.98 7.60
C HIS A 66 20.31 15.63 6.25
N PHE A 67 19.10 16.13 6.04
CA PHE A 67 18.26 15.89 4.85
C PHE A 67 18.97 16.09 3.50
N LYS A 68 19.96 17.00 3.43
CA LYS A 68 20.73 17.31 2.22
C LYS A 68 21.88 16.32 1.96
N GLN A 69 22.52 15.82 2.99
CA GLN A 69 23.75 15.03 2.88
C GLN A 69 23.45 13.53 2.88
N ASP A 70 22.45 13.11 3.66
CA ASP A 70 22.12 11.71 3.91
C ASP A 70 20.81 11.29 3.25
N ARG A 71 20.37 12.01 2.21
CA ARG A 71 19.09 11.76 1.52
C ARG A 71 18.91 10.29 1.11
N TRP A 72 19.97 9.64 0.63
CA TRP A 72 19.92 8.24 0.21
C TRP A 72 19.74 7.27 1.39
N LEU A 73 20.37 7.58 2.52
CA LEU A 73 20.25 6.80 3.76
C LEU A 73 18.84 6.94 4.33
N LEU A 74 18.30 8.16 4.36
CA LEU A 74 16.92 8.43 4.78
C LEU A 74 15.89 7.73 3.86
N MET A 75 16.09 7.78 2.54
CA MET A 75 15.24 7.07 1.58
C MET A 75 15.33 5.55 1.76
N GLY A 76 16.52 5.00 2.04
CA GLY A 76 16.72 3.60 2.36
C GLY A 76 15.95 3.19 3.62
N LEU A 77 16.09 3.93 4.71
CA LEU A 77 15.39 3.69 5.98
C LEU A 77 13.88 3.75 5.83
N ILE A 78 13.36 4.74 5.11
CA ILE A 78 11.92 4.91 4.85
C ILE A 78 11.39 3.81 3.91
N SER A 79 12.21 3.27 3.02
CA SER A 79 11.78 2.21 2.10
C SER A 79 11.44 0.89 2.82
N ILE A 80 12.07 0.62 3.96
CA ILE A 80 11.86 -0.61 4.75
C ILE A 80 10.40 -0.77 5.21
N PRO A 81 9.81 0.19 5.97
CA PRO A 81 8.41 0.09 6.37
C PRO A 81 7.46 0.09 5.17
N VAL A 82 7.81 0.75 4.07
CA VAL A 82 7.02 0.72 2.83
C VAL A 82 7.00 -0.68 2.23
N LEU A 83 8.14 -1.34 2.07
CA LEU A 83 8.22 -2.69 1.50
C LEU A 83 7.50 -3.73 2.36
N ILE A 84 7.79 -3.72 3.67
CA ILE A 84 7.20 -4.66 4.62
C ILE A 84 5.69 -4.44 4.71
N GLY A 85 5.28 -3.19 4.91
CA GLY A 85 3.86 -2.86 5.02
C GLY A 85 3.11 -3.08 3.72
N SER A 86 3.74 -2.89 2.56
CA SER A 86 3.12 -3.21 1.26
C SER A 86 2.92 -4.71 1.08
N LEU A 87 3.90 -5.53 1.47
CA LEU A 87 3.77 -6.98 1.44
C LEU A 87 2.67 -7.45 2.40
N LEU A 88 2.64 -6.94 3.63
CA LEU A 88 1.60 -7.24 4.61
C LEU A 88 0.24 -6.79 4.10
N GLY A 89 0.12 -5.56 3.61
CA GLY A 89 -1.10 -5.00 3.04
C GLY A 89 -1.60 -5.81 1.86
N TYR A 90 -0.71 -6.31 1.01
CA TYR A 90 -1.08 -7.25 -0.03
C TYR A 90 -1.56 -8.57 0.55
N LEU A 91 -0.90 -9.16 1.55
CA LEU A 91 -1.26 -10.47 2.11
C LEU A 91 -2.60 -10.44 2.87
N VAL A 92 -2.76 -9.51 3.82
CA VAL A 92 -3.94 -9.44 4.70
C VAL A 92 -5.06 -8.55 4.16
N GLY A 93 -4.72 -7.59 3.29
CA GLY A 93 -5.66 -6.64 2.73
C GLY A 93 -6.58 -7.25 1.67
N GLY A 94 -7.48 -6.40 1.22
CA GLY A 94 -8.42 -6.71 0.15
C GLY A 94 -9.25 -5.50 -0.24
N TYR A 95 -10.29 -5.78 -1.02
CA TYR A 95 -11.17 -4.74 -1.56
C TYR A 95 -12.63 -5.03 -1.26
N LYS A 96 -13.41 -3.96 -1.28
CA LYS A 96 -14.87 -3.96 -1.38
C LYS A 96 -15.28 -3.57 -2.79
N VAL A 97 -16.38 -4.14 -3.28
CA VAL A 97 -16.97 -3.73 -4.56
C VAL A 97 -17.59 -2.34 -4.37
N LYS A 98 -17.15 -1.37 -5.18
CA LYS A 98 -17.70 0.00 -5.20
C LYS A 98 -18.75 0.15 -6.31
N GLY A 99 -18.63 -0.62 -7.39
CA GLY A 99 -19.56 -0.65 -8.51
C GLY A 99 -19.07 -1.60 -9.60
N ARG A 100 -19.84 -1.78 -10.67
CA ARG A 100 -19.38 -2.44 -11.90
C ARG A 100 -19.01 -1.38 -12.91
N SER A 101 -17.85 -1.50 -13.54
CA SER A 101 -17.55 -0.72 -14.72
C SER A 101 -18.47 -1.22 -15.83
N LEU A 102 -19.39 -0.38 -16.30
CA LEU A 102 -20.08 -0.59 -17.57
C LEU A 102 -19.06 -0.24 -18.66
N GLN A 103 -18.21 -1.20 -19.02
CA GLN A 103 -17.49 -1.18 -20.29
C GLN A 103 -18.23 -2.09 -21.27
#